data_AF-A0A661RTQ7-F1
#
_entry.id   AF-A0A661RTQ7-F1
#
_cell.length_a   1.000
_cell.length_b   1.000
_cell.length_c   1.000
_cell.angle_alpha   90.00
_cell.angle_beta   90.00
_cell.angle_gamma   90.00
#
_symmetry.space_group_name_H-M   'P 1'
#
loop_
_entity.id
_entity.type
_entity.pdbx_description
1 polymer ?
#
loop_
_entity_poly.entity_id
_entity_poly.type
_entity_poly.pdbx_seq_one_letter_code
_entity_poly.pdbx_strand_id
1 'polypeptide(L)'
;MNCQFNGQNFWDGILGAIYQGRNVGTLQRFNTFSFHPVKNITTGEGGAVLTEDETIAKAIRSFRHHGIDFDFHSRGKKNSWEYDILTLGFNYRIPD
;
A
#
# COMPACT_ATOMS: atom_id res chain seq x y z
N MET A 1 -15.05 -9.82 -11.17
CA MET A 1 -14.20 -11.00 -10.90
C MET A 1 -14.69 -11.58 -9.58
N ASN A 2 -15.21 -12.81 -9.56
CA ASN A 2 -15.76 -13.43 -8.37
C ASN A 2 -14.63 -14.11 -7.58
N CYS A 3 -14.11 -13.44 -6.56
CA CYS A 3 -13.24 -14.07 -5.56
C CYS A 3 -14.10 -14.71 -4.48
N GLN A 4 -13.93 -16.02 -4.29
CA GLN A 4 -14.63 -16.79 -3.27
C GLN A 4 -13.75 -16.93 -2.04
N PHE A 5 -14.29 -16.55 -0.88
CA PHE A 5 -13.80 -17.01 0.42
C PHE A 5 -14.96 -17.77 1.07
N ASN A 6 -14.77 -19.07 1.31
CA ASN A 6 -15.75 -19.94 1.95
C ASN A 6 -17.17 -19.94 1.31
N GLY A 7 -17.26 -19.90 -0.03
CA GLY A 7 -18.53 -20.05 -0.75
C GLY A 7 -19.44 -18.81 -0.78
N GLN A 8 -18.99 -17.65 -0.30
CA GLN A 8 -19.76 -16.40 -0.35
C GLN A 8 -19.22 -15.43 -1.41
N ASN A 9 -20.12 -14.79 -2.16
CA ASN A 9 -19.80 -13.70 -3.07
C ASN A 9 -19.52 -12.44 -2.25
N PHE A 10 -18.23 -12.14 -2.04
CA PHE A 10 -17.81 -10.99 -1.22
C PHE A 10 -17.78 -9.72 -2.07
N TRP A 11 -18.79 -8.86 -1.90
CA TRP A 11 -18.77 -7.49 -2.42
C TRP A 11 -18.00 -6.54 -1.48
N ASP A 12 -17.70 -6.98 -0.25
CA ASP A 12 -17.14 -6.16 0.82
C ASP A 12 -15.78 -6.66 1.33
N GLY A 13 -14.77 -6.67 0.46
CA GLY A 13 -13.38 -6.74 0.90
C GLY A 13 -12.66 -8.05 0.57
N ILE A 14 -11.52 -7.90 -0.09
CA ILE A 14 -10.65 -8.95 -0.61
C ILE A 14 -9.58 -9.39 0.42
N LEU A 15 -9.53 -8.73 1.57
CA LEU A 15 -8.61 -9.06 2.67
C LEU A 15 -8.86 -10.49 3.16
N GLY A 16 -7.83 -11.33 3.01
CA GLY A 16 -7.88 -12.76 3.36
C GLY A 16 -8.39 -13.68 2.25
N ALA A 17 -8.90 -13.16 1.12
CA ALA A 17 -9.43 -13.99 0.04
C ALA A 17 -8.33 -14.80 -0.67
N ILE A 18 -8.64 -16.05 -1.01
CA ILE A 18 -7.78 -16.96 -1.78
C ILE A 18 -8.47 -17.30 -3.09
N TYR A 19 -7.77 -17.12 -4.20
CA TYR A 19 -8.22 -17.51 -5.53
C TYR A 19 -7.21 -18.48 -6.14
N GLN A 20 -7.67 -19.66 -6.55
CA GLN A 20 -6.83 -20.71 -7.14
C GLN A 20 -5.57 -21.04 -6.30
N GLY A 21 -5.72 -21.09 -4.96
CA GLY A 21 -4.62 -21.38 -4.04
C GLY A 21 -3.64 -20.22 -3.81
N ARG A 22 -3.90 -19.02 -4.35
CA ARG A 22 -3.09 -17.81 -4.12
C ARG A 22 -3.91 -16.73 -3.42
N ASN A 23 -3.26 -15.96 -2.55
CA ASN A 23 -3.88 -14.78 -1.95
C ASN A 23 -4.24 -13.78 -3.04
N VAL A 24 -5.47 -13.27 -3.02
CA VAL A 24 -5.94 -12.34 -4.06
C VAL A 24 -5.11 -11.05 -4.06
N GLY A 25 -4.60 -10.64 -2.89
CA GLY A 25 -3.67 -9.53 -2.73
C GLY A 25 -2.30 -9.70 -3.41
N THR A 26 -1.99 -10.85 -4.02
CA THR A 26 -0.72 -11.11 -4.72
C THR A 26 -0.89 -11.41 -6.21
N LEU A 27 -2.12 -11.38 -6.73
CA LEU A 27 -2.38 -11.76 -8.13
C LEU A 27 -1.81 -10.75 -9.15
N GLN A 28 -1.71 -9.48 -8.75
CA GLN A 28 -1.31 -8.36 -9.59
C GLN A 28 0.02 -7.77 -9.12
N ARG A 29 0.68 -7.02 -10.01
CA ARG A 29 1.93 -6.31 -9.71
C ARG A 29 1.81 -5.38 -8.50
N PHE A 30 0.64 -4.77 -8.32
CA PHE A 30 0.24 -4.11 -7.08
C PHE A 30 -1.27 -4.23 -6.88
N ASN A 31 -1.71 -4.17 -5.62
CA ASN A 31 -3.11 -4.22 -5.22
C ASN A 31 -3.40 -3.09 -4.24
N THR A 32 -4.63 -2.56 -4.27
CA THR A 32 -5.06 -1.50 -3.35
C THR A 32 -6.18 -2.00 -2.45
N PHE A 33 -6.13 -1.61 -1.17
CA PHE A 33 -7.16 -1.88 -0.18
C PHE A 33 -7.70 -0.56 0.35
N SER A 34 -9.01 -0.53 0.58
CA SER A 34 -9.68 0.54 1.28
C SER A 34 -9.99 0.11 2.71
N PHE A 35 -9.87 1.04 3.64
CA PHE A 35 -10.20 0.90 5.05
C PHE A 35 -11.32 1.84 5.50
N HIS A 36 -12.21 2.20 4.56
CA HIS A 36 -13.45 2.94 4.85
C HIS A 36 -14.35 2.14 5.83
N PRO A 37 -15.25 2.76 6.61
CA PRO A 37 -15.98 2.08 7.69
C PRO A 37 -16.93 0.96 7.24
N VAL A 38 -17.19 0.85 5.94
CA VAL A 38 -18.02 -0.22 5.36
C VAL A 38 -17.19 -1.45 4.94
N LYS A 39 -15.91 -1.51 5.29
CA LYS A 39 -14.99 -2.62 4.97
C LYS A 39 -14.71 -3.48 6.20
N ASN A 40 -14.31 -4.73 5.97
CA ASN A 40 -14.01 -5.72 7.03
C ASN A 40 -12.99 -5.25 8.08
N ILE A 41 -12.02 -4.45 7.65
CA ILE A 41 -11.05 -3.78 8.52
C ILE A 41 -11.12 -2.30 8.18
N THR A 42 -11.21 -1.44 9.20
CA THR A 42 -11.32 0.01 9.04
C THR A 42 -10.29 0.75 9.87
N THR A 43 -9.89 1.91 9.36
CA THR A 43 -9.08 2.92 10.06
C THR A 43 -9.85 4.24 10.15
N GLY A 44 -11.18 4.18 10.18
CA GLY A 44 -12.05 5.32 9.87
C GLY A 44 -11.97 5.58 8.37
N GLU A 45 -10.97 6.36 7.95
CA GLU A 45 -10.65 6.57 6.54
C GLU A 45 -9.27 6.04 6.21
N GLY A 46 -9.05 5.66 4.94
CA GLY A 46 -7.72 5.32 4.44
C GLY A 46 -7.67 4.10 3.55
N GLY A 47 -6.44 3.63 3.35
CA GLY A 47 -6.16 2.49 2.50
C GLY A 47 -4.69 2.09 2.52
N ALA A 48 -4.39 1.01 1.81
CA ALA A 48 -3.04 0.48 1.66
C ALA A 48 -2.78 0.02 0.23
N VAL A 49 -1.51 0.01 -0.16
CA VAL A 49 -1.05 -0.62 -1.41
C VAL A 49 -0.13 -1.78 -1.06
N LEU A 50 -0.37 -2.93 -1.66
CA LEU A 50 0.47 -4.13 -1.54
C LEU A 50 1.17 -4.35 -2.88
N THR A 51 2.46 -4.65 -2.82
CA THR A 51 3.27 -5.02 -3.98
C THR A 51 4.47 -5.82 -3.51
N GLU A 52 4.91 -6.77 -4.33
CA GLU A 52 6.17 -7.50 -4.12
C GLU A 52 7.34 -6.83 -4.88
N ASP A 53 7.05 -5.83 -5.73
CA ASP A 53 8.03 -5.09 -6.50
C ASP A 53 8.63 -3.97 -5.64
N GLU A 54 9.88 -4.14 -5.22
CA GLU A 54 10.60 -3.17 -4.39
C GLU A 54 10.70 -1.78 -5.04
N THR A 55 10.75 -1.71 -6.38
CA THR A 55 10.81 -0.45 -7.12
C THR A 55 9.51 0.32 -6.96
N ILE A 56 8.37 -0.38 -7.09
CA ILE A 56 7.04 0.21 -6.86
C ILE A 56 6.89 0.59 -5.39
N ALA A 57 7.31 -0.28 -4.46
CA ALA A 57 7.25 0.01 -3.04
C ALA A 57 8.03 1.28 -2.68
N LYS A 58 9.23 1.47 -3.24
CA LYS A 58 10.04 2.69 -3.04
C LYS A 58 9.34 3.92 -3.61
N ALA A 59 8.83 3.84 -4.84
CA ALA A 59 8.13 4.93 -5.48
C ALA A 59 6.87 5.36 -4.70
N ILE A 60 6.04 4.41 -4.25
CA ILE A 60 4.84 4.70 -3.48
C ILE A 60 5.17 5.32 -2.12
N ARG A 61 6.20 4.83 -1.42
CA ARG A 61 6.62 5.41 -0.13
C ARG A 61 7.08 6.86 -0.27
N SER A 62 7.85 7.14 -1.32
CA SER A 62 8.27 8.49 -1.67
C SER A 62 7.06 9.37 -2.00
N PHE A 63 6.21 8.93 -2.92
CA PHE A 63 5.01 9.65 -3.34
C PHE A 63 4.05 9.97 -2.18
N ARG A 64 3.92 9.05 -1.21
CA ARG A 64 3.08 9.21 0.00
C ARG A 64 3.58 10.30 0.95
N HIS A 65 4.85 10.70 0.83
CA HIS A 65 5.50 11.61 1.75
C HIS A 65 6.26 12.69 0.97
N HIS A 66 5.52 13.52 0.24
CA HIS A 66 5.99 14.68 -0.51
C HIS A 66 7.02 14.36 -1.62
N GLY A 67 7.16 13.10 -2.03
CA GLY A 67 8.14 12.71 -3.05
C GLY A 67 9.58 12.72 -2.55
N ILE A 68 9.77 12.66 -1.23
CA ILE A 68 11.08 12.59 -0.57
C ILE A 68 11.74 11.24 -0.86
N ASP A 69 13.05 11.20 -1.15
CA ASP A 69 13.76 9.92 -1.30
C ASP A 69 13.98 9.23 0.06
N PHE A 70 13.53 7.97 0.16
CA PHE A 70 13.59 7.15 1.37
C PHE A 70 14.75 6.17 1.39
N ASP A 71 15.81 6.39 0.62
CA ASP A 71 17.01 5.55 0.71
C ASP A 71 17.75 5.73 2.06
N PHE A 72 17.26 5.00 3.07
CA PHE A 72 17.79 4.97 4.42
C PHE A 72 19.28 4.61 4.46
N HIS A 73 19.74 3.76 3.54
CA HIS A 73 21.13 3.30 3.51
C HIS A 73 22.08 4.43 3.08
N SER A 74 21.61 5.27 2.15
CA SER A 74 22.32 6.49 1.73
C SER A 74 22.29 7.58 2.81
N ARG A 75 21.17 7.72 3.55
CA ARG A 75 21.02 8.72 4.62
C ARG A 75 21.89 8.44 5.85
N GLY A 76 21.97 7.17 6.28
CA GLY A 76 22.78 6.77 7.43
C GLY A 76 24.29 7.03 7.24
N LYS A 77 24.78 6.96 5.99
CA LYS A 77 26.19 7.24 5.66
C LYS A 77 26.53 8.73 5.61
N LYS A 78 25.58 9.60 5.26
CA LYS A 78 25.84 11.04 5.10
C LYS A 78 25.67 11.86 6.38
N ASN A 79 25.03 11.32 7.44
CA ASN A 79 24.75 12.02 8.70
C ASN A 79 24.22 13.45 8.50
N SER A 80 23.44 13.65 7.42
CA SER A 80 22.96 14.94 6.95
C SER A 80 21.44 14.98 7.05
N TRP A 81 20.93 16.14 7.45
CA TRP A 81 19.50 16.45 7.50
C TRP A 81 18.92 16.80 6.12
N GLU A 82 19.76 16.85 5.09
CA GLU A 82 19.40 17.13 3.72
C GLU A 82 18.61 15.96 3.10
N TYR A 83 17.51 16.30 2.43
CA TYR A 83 16.72 15.35 1.67
C TYR A 83 16.27 15.99 0.36
N ASP A 84 16.32 15.21 -0.71
CA ASP A 84 15.86 15.63 -2.02
C ASP A 84 14.39 15.25 -2.21
N ILE A 85 13.66 16.15 -2.86
CA ILE A 85 12.31 15.90 -3.39
C ILE A 85 12.48 15.55 -4.87
N LEU A 86 12.44 14.26 -5.17
CA LEU A 86 12.69 13.76 -6.53
C LEU A 86 11.46 13.88 -7.43
N THR A 87 10.27 13.91 -6.83
CA THR A 87 8.99 13.90 -7.54
C THR A 87 7.97 14.73 -6.77
N LEU A 88 6.89 15.17 -7.45
CA LEU A 88 5.77 15.77 -6.74
C LEU A 88 4.98 14.66 -6.04
N GLY A 89 4.99 14.66 -4.70
CA GLY A 89 4.21 13.73 -3.89
C GLY A 89 3.19 14.43 -2.99
N PHE A 90 2.31 13.64 -2.40
CA PHE A 90 1.33 14.09 -1.41
C PHE A 90 1.77 13.71 0.02
N ASN A 91 1.03 14.15 1.03
CA ASN A 91 1.23 13.73 2.41
C ASN A 91 0.05 12.89 2.89
N TYR A 92 0.00 11.63 2.47
CA TYR A 92 -1.05 10.73 2.92
C TYR A 92 -0.69 10.13 4.28
N ARG A 93 -1.55 10.38 5.27
CA ARG A 93 -1.50 9.80 6.61
C ARG A 93 -2.82 9.10 6.91
N ILE A 94 -2.75 8.01 7.67
CA ILE A 94 -3.94 7.45 8.29
C ILE A 94 -4.37 8.46 9.37
N PRO A 95 -5.66 8.83 9.44
CA PRO A 95 -6.17 9.70 10.51
C PRO A 95 -5.92 9.06 11.88
N ASP A 96 -5.73 9.90 12.90
CA ASP A 96 -5.65 9.47 14.32
C ASP A 96 -7.01 8.97 14.81
#